data_AF-A0A814XU85-F1
#
_entry.id   AF-A0A814XU85-F1
#
_cell.length_a   1.000
_cell.length_b   1.000
_cell.length_c   1.000
_cell.angle_alpha   90.00
_cell.angle_beta   90.00
_cell.angle_gamma   90.00
#
_symmetry.space_group_name_H-M   'P 1'
#
loop_
_entity.id
_entity.type
_entity.pdbx_description
1 polymer ?
#
loop_
_entity_poly.entity_id
_entity_poly.type
_entity_poly.pdbx_seq_one_letter_code
_entity_poly.pdbx_strand_id
1 'polypeptide(L)'
;MAGLTHETIAEIREVFNLYDDRGDNHIPKHYLGEATRALGLNPTEREIRSILADLQRVERLSMEQFQVIFDRLSRQQEYVASAEEFNDALRVFDKDGSGLIPATELRHLLTTLGKTKRAI
;
A
#
# COMPACT_ATOMS: atom_id res chain seq x y z
N MET A 1 -2.96 3.36 -18.66
CA MET A 1 -2.85 4.67 -17.97
C MET A 1 -3.82 4.63 -16.79
N ALA A 2 -3.45 4.01 -15.67
CA ALA A 2 -4.31 3.98 -14.49
C ALA A 2 -4.20 5.34 -13.78
N GLY A 3 -4.95 6.34 -14.27
CA GLY A 3 -5.28 7.52 -13.48
C GLY A 3 -6.55 7.21 -12.69
N LEU A 4 -6.70 7.83 -11.52
CA LEU A 4 -7.89 7.69 -10.68
C LEU A 4 -9.15 7.95 -11.52
N THR A 5 -10.13 7.05 -11.45
CA THR A 5 -11.40 7.23 -12.16
C THR A 5 -12.21 8.36 -11.51
N HIS A 6 -13.18 8.92 -12.22
CA HIS A 6 -14.05 9.96 -11.66
C HIS A 6 -14.81 9.46 -10.42
N GLU A 7 -15.18 8.19 -10.39
CA GLU A 7 -15.82 7.52 -9.26
C GLU A 7 -14.87 7.43 -8.06
N THR A 8 -13.62 6.98 -8.27
CA THR A 8 -12.61 6.95 -7.21
C THR A 8 -12.31 8.35 -6.67
N ILE A 9 -12.28 9.38 -7.52
CA ILE A 9 -12.08 10.77 -7.06
C ILE A 9 -13.25 11.23 -6.19
N ALA A 10 -14.49 10.83 -6.50
CA ALA A 10 -15.66 11.15 -5.69
C ALA A 10 -15.60 10.46 -4.32
N GLU A 11 -15.25 9.17 -4.29
CA GLU A 11 -15.06 8.41 -3.05
C GLU A 11 -13.94 9.00 -2.18
N ILE A 12 -12.80 9.34 -2.79
CA ILE A 12 -11.70 10.02 -2.09
C ILE A 12 -12.20 11.31 -1.45
N ARG A 13 -13.01 12.12 -2.15
CA ARG A 13 -13.55 13.37 -1.59
C ARG A 13 -14.50 13.11 -0.44
N GLU A 14 -15.39 12.14 -0.58
CA GLU A 14 -16.35 11.80 0.45
C GLU A 14 -15.65 11.39 1.75
N VAL A 15 -14.67 10.48 1.66
CA VAL A 15 -13.87 10.07 2.82
C VAL A 15 -13.02 11.22 3.35
N PHE A 16 -12.36 11.99 2.48
CA PHE A 16 -11.53 13.12 2.89
C PHE A 16 -12.33 14.15 3.70
N ASN A 17 -13.57 14.43 3.28
CA ASN A 17 -14.47 15.35 3.98
C ASN A 17 -14.90 14.85 5.37
N LEU A 18 -14.83 13.54 5.65
CA LEU A 18 -15.10 13.02 7.00
C LEU A 18 -14.01 13.42 8.01
N TYR A 19 -12.79 13.70 7.53
CA TYR A 19 -11.64 14.10 8.35
C TYR A 19 -11.30 15.59 8.23
N ASP A 20 -12.02 16.34 7.38
CA ASP A 20 -11.88 17.80 7.26
C ASP A 20 -12.83 18.51 8.23
N ASP A 21 -12.37 18.71 9.46
CA ASP A 21 -13.13 19.41 10.50
C ASP A 21 -13.41 20.89 10.17
N ARG A 22 -12.68 21.48 9.21
CA ARG A 22 -12.73 22.93 8.93
C ARG A 22 -13.43 23.28 7.62
N GLY A 23 -13.67 22.30 6.76
CA GLY A 23 -14.25 22.49 5.43
C GLY A 23 -13.37 23.34 4.51
N ASP A 24 -12.06 23.38 4.75
CA ASP A 24 -11.09 24.14 3.94
C ASP A 24 -10.34 23.26 2.93
N ASN A 25 -10.83 22.05 2.66
CA ASN A 25 -10.22 21.03 1.81
C ASN A 25 -8.81 20.61 2.30
N HIS A 26 -8.61 20.62 3.61
CA HIS A 26 -7.37 20.17 4.24
C HIS A 26 -7.64 19.23 5.42
N ILE A 27 -6.88 18.14 5.51
CA ILE A 27 -6.94 17.25 6.68
C ILE A 27 -5.61 17.26 7.43
N PRO A 28 -5.60 17.16 8.77
CA PRO A 28 -4.37 16.93 9.51
C PRO A 28 -3.59 15.72 9.01
N LYS A 29 -2.25 15.85 8.85
CA LYS A 29 -1.44 14.77 8.26
C LYS A 29 -1.49 13.44 9.03
N HIS A 30 -1.82 13.45 10.32
CA HIS A 30 -1.93 12.23 11.12
C HIS A 30 -3.11 11.34 10.69
N TYR A 31 -4.15 11.91 10.09
CA TYR A 31 -5.28 11.14 9.53
C TYR A 31 -4.95 10.43 8.21
N LEU A 32 -3.76 10.64 7.63
CA LEU A 32 -3.38 10.00 6.36
C LEU A 32 -3.56 8.48 6.40
N GLY A 33 -3.16 7.82 7.49
CA GLY A 33 -3.26 6.37 7.63
C GLY A 33 -4.71 5.88 7.76
N GLU A 34 -5.56 6.62 8.48
CA GLU A 34 -6.97 6.27 8.67
C GLU A 34 -7.79 6.54 7.39
N ALA A 35 -7.58 7.68 6.75
CA ALA A 35 -8.27 8.05 5.52
C ALA A 35 -7.92 7.12 4.35
N THR A 36 -6.64 6.74 4.20
CA THR A 36 -6.23 5.77 3.16
C THR A 36 -6.80 4.38 3.40
N ARG A 37 -6.96 3.96 4.66
CA ARG A 37 -7.61 2.69 5.03
C ARG A 37 -9.11 2.69 4.84
N ALA A 38 -9.77 3.79 5.13
CA ALA A 38 -11.20 3.97 4.87
C ALA A 38 -11.51 3.87 3.36
N LEU A 39 -10.54 4.20 2.49
CA LEU A 39 -10.64 4.04 1.04
C LEU A 39 -10.19 2.64 0.53
N GLY A 40 -10.01 1.67 1.43
CA GLY A 40 -9.70 0.28 1.07
C GLY A 40 -8.23 -0.02 0.80
N LEU A 41 -7.33 0.96 0.93
CA LEU A 41 -5.89 0.68 0.89
C LEU A 41 -5.41 0.13 2.23
N ASN A 42 -4.39 -0.74 2.22
CA ASN A 42 -3.83 -1.30 3.44
C ASN A 42 -2.34 -0.95 3.61
N PRO A 43 -1.98 0.35 3.67
CA PRO A 43 -0.60 0.75 3.85
C PRO A 43 -0.09 0.35 5.24
N THR A 44 1.14 -0.13 5.26
CA THR A 44 1.85 -0.44 6.50
C THR A 44 2.21 0.84 7.24
N GLU A 45 2.30 0.75 8.56
CA GLU A 45 2.77 1.87 9.40
C GLU A 45 4.15 2.41 8.99
N ARG A 46 5.00 1.56 8.41
CA ARG A 46 6.29 1.98 7.88
C ARG A 46 6.16 2.87 6.65
N GLU A 47 5.25 2.54 5.75
CA GLU A 47 4.99 3.34 4.53
C GLU A 47 4.37 4.69 4.89
N ILE A 48 3.37 4.70 5.79
CA ILE A 48 2.79 5.95 6.28
C ILE A 48 3.86 6.83 6.93
N ARG A 49 4.70 6.28 7.82
CA ARG A 49 5.81 7.05 8.42
C ARG A 49 6.79 7.58 7.39
N SER A 50 7.10 6.80 6.34
CA SER A 50 7.99 7.25 5.27
C SER A 50 7.40 8.46 4.54
N ILE A 51 6.10 8.42 4.21
CA ILE A 51 5.42 9.54 3.54
C ILE A 51 5.34 10.76 4.46
N LEU A 52 5.03 10.56 5.75
CA LEU A 52 4.98 11.66 6.72
C LEU A 52 6.35 12.29 6.98
N ALA A 53 7.44 11.53 6.85
CA ALA A 53 8.80 12.05 6.94
C ALA A 53 9.14 12.98 5.75
N ASP A 54 8.67 12.66 4.54
CA ASP A 54 8.81 13.54 3.37
C ASP A 54 8.00 14.86 3.54
N LEU A 55 6.97 14.83 4.39
CA LEU A 55 6.03 15.93 4.65
C LEU A 55 6.29 16.64 6.00
N GLN A 56 7.52 16.63 6.50
CA GLN A 56 7.86 17.20 7.81
C GLN A 56 7.35 18.63 8.02
N ARG A 57 7.47 19.49 7.00
CA ARG A 57 7.07 20.91 7.05
C ARG A 57 5.58 21.16 6.76
N VAL A 58 4.84 20.11 6.43
CA VAL A 58 3.40 20.19 6.15
C VAL A 58 2.67 19.70 7.40
N GLU A 59 1.74 20.49 7.92
CA GLU A 59 0.90 20.07 9.07
C GLU A 59 -0.44 19.47 8.62
N ARG A 60 -0.99 20.00 7.52
CA ARG A 60 -2.25 19.56 6.94
C ARG A 60 -2.07 19.31 5.45
N LEU A 61 -2.67 18.22 4.97
CA LEU A 61 -2.63 17.79 3.58
C LEU A 61 -3.80 18.40 2.83
N SER A 62 -3.53 19.02 1.68
CA SER A 62 -4.59 19.40 0.75
C SER A 62 -5.18 18.16 0.06
N MET A 63 -6.39 18.30 -0.47
CA MET A 63 -7.05 17.25 -1.25
C MET A 63 -6.19 16.77 -2.44
N GLU A 64 -5.47 17.65 -3.12
CA GLU A 64 -4.57 17.30 -4.22
C GLU A 64 -3.36 16.50 -3.73
N GLN A 65 -2.76 16.90 -2.60
CA GLN A 65 -1.64 16.17 -2.00
C GLN A 65 -2.08 14.77 -1.58
N PHE A 66 -3.27 14.65 -1.00
CA PHE A 66 -3.83 13.37 -0.60
C PHE A 66 -4.07 12.45 -1.80
N GLN A 67 -4.62 12.95 -2.91
CA GLN A 67 -4.82 12.17 -4.14
C GLN A 67 -3.49 11.62 -4.71
N VAL A 68 -2.43 12.44 -4.71
CA VAL A 68 -1.10 11.99 -5.18
C VAL A 68 -0.55 10.88 -4.28
N ILE A 69 -0.71 11.00 -2.96
CA ILE A 69 -0.30 9.97 -2.01
C ILE A 69 -1.13 8.69 -2.20
N PHE A 70 -2.43 8.83 -2.39
CA PHE A 70 -3.35 7.72 -2.62
C PHE A 70 -3.00 6.96 -3.91
N ASP A 71 -2.77 7.65 -5.04
CA ASP A 71 -2.34 7.02 -6.30
C ASP A 71 -1.02 6.26 -6.13
N ARG A 72 -0.05 6.85 -5.42
CA ARG A 72 1.21 6.19 -5.09
C ARG A 72 0.99 4.90 -4.30
N LEU A 73 0.18 4.94 -3.25
CA LEU A 73 -0.10 3.78 -2.39
C LEU A 73 -0.90 2.69 -3.12
N SER A 74 -1.87 3.10 -3.95
CA SER A 74 -2.67 2.17 -4.78
C SER A 74 -1.79 1.36 -5.72
N ARG A 75 -0.85 2.00 -6.42
CA ARG A 75 0.11 1.32 -7.30
C ARG A 75 1.04 0.36 -6.55
N GLN A 76 1.40 0.70 -5.31
CA GLN A 76 2.23 -0.17 -4.48
C GLN A 76 1.45 -1.40 -4.00
N GLN A 77 0.17 -1.24 -3.68
CA GLN A 77 -0.72 -2.34 -3.29
C GLN A 77 -1.01 -3.28 -4.46
N GLU A 78 -1.17 -2.78 -5.69
CA GLU A 78 -1.26 -3.62 -6.90
C GLU A 78 -0.02 -4.52 -7.10
N TYR A 79 1.16 -4.10 -6.61
CA TYR A 79 2.38 -4.89 -6.69
C TYR A 79 2.51 -5.94 -5.58
N VAL A 80 1.68 -5.87 -4.54
CA VAL A 80 1.64 -6.93 -3.51
C VAL A 80 0.92 -8.12 -4.14
N ALA A 81 1.72 -9.13 -4.54
CA ALA A 81 1.21 -10.37 -5.11
C ALA A 81 0.06 -10.91 -4.25
N SER A 82 -1.05 -11.26 -4.89
CA SER A 82 -2.21 -11.77 -4.18
C SER A 82 -1.83 -13.04 -3.38
N ALA A 83 -2.61 -13.39 -2.37
CA ALA A 83 -2.40 -14.67 -1.67
C ALA A 83 -2.40 -15.86 -2.64
N GLU A 84 -3.18 -15.75 -3.72
CA GLU A 84 -3.27 -16.74 -4.80
C GLU A 84 -1.97 -16.79 -5.62
N GLU A 85 -1.45 -15.65 -6.06
CA GLU A 85 -0.15 -15.57 -6.77
C GLU A 85 1.01 -16.03 -5.88
N PHE A 86 0.95 -15.73 -4.57
CA PHE A 86 1.93 -16.21 -3.60
C PHE A 86 1.85 -17.73 -3.44
N ASN A 87 0.65 -18.30 -3.34
CA ASN A 87 0.43 -19.74 -3.28
C ASN A 87 0.86 -20.44 -4.57
N ASP A 88 0.56 -19.87 -5.73
CA ASP A 88 1.00 -20.41 -7.03
C ASP A 88 2.52 -20.35 -7.18
N ALA A 89 3.16 -19.27 -6.75
CA ALA A 89 4.62 -19.17 -6.70
C ALA A 89 5.25 -20.22 -5.77
N LEU A 90 4.58 -20.55 -4.66
CA LEU A 90 4.99 -21.61 -3.74
C LEU A 90 4.76 -23.01 -4.33
N ARG A 91 3.74 -23.19 -5.17
CA ARG A 91 3.42 -24.47 -5.82
C ARG A 91 4.52 -24.97 -6.75
N VAL A 92 5.36 -24.08 -7.28
CA VAL A 92 6.55 -24.45 -8.06
C VAL A 92 7.54 -25.29 -7.23
N PHE A 93 7.49 -25.18 -5.90
CA PHE A 93 8.36 -25.90 -4.97
C PHE A 93 7.70 -27.15 -4.36
N ASP A 94 6.38 -27.22 -4.36
CA ASP A 94 5.61 -28.41 -4.00
C ASP A 94 5.61 -29.44 -5.14
N LYS A 95 6.76 -30.09 -5.35
CA LYS A 95 6.97 -31.04 -6.46
C LYS A 95 6.12 -32.31 -6.36
N ASP A 96 5.71 -32.69 -5.15
CA ASP A 96 4.90 -33.87 -4.89
C ASP A 96 3.40 -33.55 -4.80
N GLY A 97 3.02 -32.27 -4.87
CA GLY A 97 1.62 -31.83 -4.82
C GLY A 97 0.97 -32.10 -3.48
N SER A 98 1.77 -32.22 -2.42
CA SER A 98 1.32 -32.53 -1.06
C SER A 98 0.67 -31.32 -0.37
N GLY A 99 0.83 -30.13 -0.93
CA GLY A 99 0.47 -28.85 -0.32
C GLY A 99 1.44 -28.44 0.79
N LEU A 100 2.56 -29.14 0.96
CA LEU A 100 3.54 -28.91 2.02
C LEU A 100 4.93 -28.71 1.42
N ILE A 101 5.60 -27.64 1.82
CA ILE A 101 6.97 -27.36 1.36
C ILE A 101 7.95 -27.71 2.50
N PRO A 102 9.02 -28.47 2.23
CA PRO A 102 10.05 -28.72 3.22
C PRO A 102 10.66 -27.42 3.76
N ALA A 103 10.85 -27.34 5.07
CA ALA A 103 11.41 -26.16 5.72
C ALA A 103 12.81 -25.77 5.21
N THR A 104 13.56 -26.73 4.65
CA THR A 104 14.85 -26.51 4.00
C THR A 104 14.71 -25.76 2.68
N GLU A 105 13.73 -26.11 1.85
CA GLU A 105 13.45 -25.45 0.57
C GLU A 105 12.88 -24.05 0.80
N LEU A 106 11.93 -23.90 1.73
CA LEU A 106 11.40 -22.58 2.10
C LEU A 106 12.50 -21.64 2.60
N ARG A 107 13.43 -22.14 3.42
CA ARG A 107 14.58 -21.36 3.88
C ARG A 107 15.47 -20.95 2.71
N HIS A 108 15.78 -21.86 1.80
CA HIS A 108 16.58 -21.54 0.62
C HIS A 108 15.90 -20.46 -0.22
N LEU A 109 14.58 -20.54 -0.41
CA LEU A 109 13.80 -19.56 -1.16
C LEU A 109 13.85 -18.18 -0.53
N LEU A 110 13.52 -18.07 0.75
CA LEU A 110 13.50 -16.78 1.44
C LEU A 110 14.89 -16.15 1.53
N THR A 111 15.95 -16.97 1.58
CA THR A 111 17.33 -16.47 1.64
C THR A 111 17.86 -16.06 0.26
N THR A 112 17.42 -16.71 -0.81
CA THR A 112 17.85 -16.39 -2.20
C THR A 112 17.02 -15.25 -2.79
N LEU A 113 15.69 -15.26 -2.64
CA LEU A 113 14.80 -14.20 -3.12
C LEU A 113 14.89 -12.93 -2.28
N GLY A 114 15.09 -13.05 -0.96
CA GLY A 114 15.19 -11.91 -0.04
C GLY A 114 16.45 -11.06 -0.25
N LYS A 115 17.49 -11.59 -0.90
CA LYS A 115 18.74 -10.85 -1.18
C LYS A 115 18.65 -9.98 -2.45
N THR A 116 17.70 -10.25 -3.35
CA THR A 116 17.62 -9.58 -4.65
C THR A 116 16.93 -8.21 -4.60
N LYS A 117 16.28 -7.83 -3.49
CA LYS A 117 15.75 -6.46 -3.27
C LYS A 117 16.72 -5.51 -2.56
N ARG A 118 17.99 -5.91 -2.38
CA ARG A 118 19.11 -5.01 -2.06
C ARG A 118 20.09 -5.00 -3.23
N ALA A 119 19.63 -4.55 -4.39
CA ALA A 119 20.52 -4.09 -5.43
C ALA A 119 20.01 -2.72 -5.86
N ILE A 120 20.90 -1.73 -5.70
CA ILE A 120 20.88 -0.32 -6.13
C ILE A 120 19.81 0.59 -5.53
#